data_AF-A0A3N9NYM4-F1
#
_entry.id   AF-A0A3N9NYM4-F1
#
_cell.length_a   1.000
_cell.length_b   1.000
_cell.length_c   1.000
_cell.angle_alpha   90.00
_cell.angle_beta   90.00
_cell.angle_gamma   90.00
#
_symmetry.space_group_name_H-M   'P 1'
#
loop_
_entity.id
_entity.type
_entity.pdbx_description
1 polymer ?
#
loop_
_entity_poly.entity_id
_entity_poly.type
_entity_poly.pdbx_seq_one_letter_code
_entity_poly.pdbx_strand_id
1 'polypeptide(L)'
;EEAGGRVDFLLGNHEIMVVQGDLRYVNPKYEESASLLNTGISQLYGIDTEIGQWLRTRNTILKIDNLLFVHGGIHPELINADISWIELNPLIRDNIDKTRDDRSIDPFVEWVFGSRGPFWYRGYSREQKAYGLIDSVSVDKLLSHFKVDHIITGHTTVEEIQTLFNGKIIQIDAGIKNGIRGEALLYQQNRFFRISESGRRIPLF
;
A
#
# COMPACT_ATOMS: atom_id res chain seq x y z
N GLU A 1 -8.35 -10.66 20.80
CA GLU A 1 -9.42 -9.77 20.30
C GLU A 1 -10.74 -10.21 20.87
N GLU A 2 -11.57 -9.27 21.33
CA GLU A 2 -12.85 -9.58 22.00
C GLU A 2 -13.94 -10.01 21.01
N ALA A 3 -13.93 -9.46 19.79
CA ALA A 3 -14.90 -9.76 18.73
C ALA A 3 -14.51 -10.93 17.81
N GLY A 4 -13.34 -11.55 18.02
CA GLY A 4 -12.86 -12.68 17.22
C GLY A 4 -12.35 -12.36 15.81
N GLY A 5 -12.12 -11.08 15.49
CA GLY A 5 -11.54 -10.65 14.21
C GLY A 5 -10.77 -9.33 14.32
N ARG A 6 -9.92 -9.07 13.32
CA ARG A 6 -8.93 -7.98 13.33
C ARG A 6 -9.04 -7.03 12.16
N VAL A 7 -8.53 -5.82 12.35
CA VAL A 7 -8.31 -4.83 11.28
C VAL A 7 -6.81 -4.66 11.05
N ASP A 8 -6.34 -5.09 9.89
CA ASP A 8 -4.97 -4.86 9.45
C ASP A 8 -4.90 -3.59 8.58
N PHE A 9 -4.47 -2.48 9.18
CA PHE A 9 -4.20 -1.24 8.46
C PHE A 9 -2.80 -1.28 7.84
N LEU A 10 -2.69 -1.02 6.54
CA LEU A 10 -1.42 -0.95 5.82
C LEU A 10 -1.08 0.50 5.44
N LEU A 11 0.20 0.85 5.60
CA LEU A 11 0.71 2.16 5.19
C LEU A 11 0.73 2.27 3.66
N GLY A 12 0.08 3.31 3.14
CA GLY A 12 0.18 3.73 1.75
C GLY A 12 1.15 4.89 1.56
N ASN A 13 1.29 5.35 0.31
CA ASN A 13 2.19 6.45 0.00
C ASN A 13 1.76 7.76 0.69
N HIS A 14 0.46 7.98 0.88
CA HIS A 14 -0.04 9.22 1.50
C HIS A 14 0.23 9.29 3.00
N GLU A 15 0.18 8.16 3.72
CA GLU A 15 0.55 8.11 5.13
C GLU A 15 2.03 8.45 5.30
N ILE A 16 2.90 7.83 4.49
CA ILE A 16 4.35 8.10 4.53
C ILE A 16 4.65 9.55 4.15
N MET A 17 3.99 10.09 3.12
CA MET A 17 4.15 11.49 2.71
C MET A 17 3.84 12.45 3.86
N VAL A 18 2.68 12.30 4.52
CA VAL A 18 2.27 13.19 5.61
C VAL A 18 3.23 13.07 6.81
N VAL A 19 3.62 11.86 7.19
CA VAL A 19 4.58 11.62 8.27
C VAL A 19 5.93 12.26 7.97
N GLN A 20 6.36 12.27 6.70
CA GLN A 20 7.62 12.84 6.24
C GLN A 20 7.53 14.35 5.89
N GLY A 21 6.38 14.99 6.12
CA GLY A 21 6.19 16.41 5.84
C GLY A 21 6.00 16.75 4.35
N ASP A 22 5.77 15.76 3.50
CA ASP A 22 5.32 15.99 2.12
C ASP A 22 3.80 16.22 2.09
N LEU A 23 3.41 17.50 2.13
CA LEU A 23 2.03 17.92 2.30
C LEU A 23 1.32 18.28 0.99
N ARG A 24 1.92 17.97 -0.18
CA ARG A 24 1.43 18.42 -1.50
C ARG A 24 -0.01 18.02 -1.85
N TYR A 25 -0.57 17.01 -1.18
CA TYR A 25 -1.92 16.51 -1.42
C TYR A 25 -2.89 16.70 -0.24
N VAL A 26 -2.48 17.44 0.78
CA VAL A 26 -3.34 17.75 1.92
C VAL A 26 -4.43 18.73 1.47
N ASN A 27 -5.66 18.50 1.93
CA ASN A 27 -6.75 19.44 1.64
C ASN A 27 -6.53 20.75 2.41
N PRO A 28 -6.65 21.94 1.77
CA PRO A 28 -6.39 23.23 2.39
C PRO A 28 -7.18 23.49 3.69
N LYS A 29 -8.36 22.88 3.86
CA LYS A 29 -9.15 23.03 5.10
C LYS A 29 -8.38 22.62 6.36
N TYR A 30 -7.42 21.69 6.24
CA TYR A 30 -6.66 21.22 7.39
C TYR A 30 -5.52 22.19 7.76
N GLU A 31 -5.09 23.05 6.85
CA GLU A 31 -4.10 24.10 7.14
C GLU A 31 -4.67 25.09 8.17
N GLU A 32 -5.95 25.41 8.06
CA GLU A 32 -6.67 26.21 9.06
C GLU A 32 -6.71 25.52 10.43
N SER A 33 -7.06 24.22 10.46
CA SER A 33 -7.04 23.44 11.71
C SER A 33 -5.66 23.43 12.37
N ALA A 34 -4.60 23.21 11.60
CA ALA A 34 -3.23 23.21 12.11
C ALA A 34 -2.83 24.59 12.65
N SER A 35 -3.18 25.66 11.93
CA SER A 35 -2.96 27.05 12.36
C SER A 35 -3.65 27.36 13.69
N LEU A 36 -4.93 26.99 13.85
CA LEU A 36 -5.69 27.19 15.08
C LEU A 36 -5.09 26.44 16.27
N LEU A 37 -4.43 25.31 16.01
CA LEU A 37 -3.74 24.50 17.01
C LEU A 37 -2.28 24.93 17.24
N ASN A 38 -1.82 26.01 16.58
CA ASN A 38 -0.42 26.48 16.62
C ASN A 38 0.60 25.37 16.30
N THR A 39 0.28 24.53 15.32
CA THR A 39 1.10 23.40 14.88
C THR A 39 1.10 23.29 13.35
N GLY A 40 1.96 22.45 12.80
CA GLY A 40 1.94 22.05 11.40
C GLY A 40 1.21 20.71 11.21
N ILE A 41 0.79 20.45 9.96
CA ILE A 41 0.04 19.23 9.61
C ILE A 41 0.80 17.95 9.98
N SER A 42 2.10 17.88 9.66
CA SER A 42 2.90 16.68 9.97
C SER A 42 3.02 16.41 11.46
N GLN A 43 3.04 17.47 12.29
CA GLN A 43 3.09 17.35 13.75
C GLN A 43 1.77 16.83 14.35
N LEU A 44 0.62 17.00 13.67
CA LEU A 44 -0.62 16.32 14.07
C LEU A 44 -0.49 14.78 13.99
N TYR A 45 0.47 14.29 13.21
CA TYR A 45 0.83 12.87 13.06
C TYR A 45 2.25 12.58 13.57
N GLY A 46 2.77 13.44 14.45
CA GLY A 46 4.09 13.33 15.07
C GLY A 46 4.23 12.11 15.99
N ILE A 47 5.47 11.77 16.35
CA ILE A 47 5.77 10.65 17.27
C ILE A 47 5.16 10.84 18.67
N ASP A 48 4.76 12.06 19.00
CA ASP A 48 4.13 12.48 20.25
C ASP A 48 2.59 12.44 20.21
N THR A 49 1.98 12.05 19.09
CA THR A 49 0.52 11.92 18.97
C THR A 49 0.07 10.46 18.93
N GLU A 50 -1.11 10.16 19.48
CA GLU A 50 -1.68 8.80 19.49
C GLU A 50 -1.73 8.20 18.07
N ILE A 51 -2.22 8.98 17.09
CA ILE A 51 -2.31 8.54 15.70
C ILE A 51 -0.92 8.38 15.08
N GLY A 52 0.02 9.28 15.35
CA GLY A 52 1.37 9.19 14.81
C GLY A 52 2.15 7.99 15.36
N GLN A 53 2.01 7.68 16.65
CA GLN A 53 2.55 6.45 17.25
C GLN A 53 1.89 5.21 16.66
N TRP A 54 0.56 5.22 16.55
CA TRP A 54 -0.19 4.11 15.96
C TRP A 54 0.23 3.83 14.51
N LEU A 55 0.36 4.85 13.67
CA LEU A 55 0.83 4.73 12.28
C LEU A 55 2.22 4.07 12.20
N ARG A 56 3.15 4.44 13.08
CA ARG A 56 4.51 3.88 13.12
C ARG A 56 4.59 2.44 13.60
N THR A 57 3.49 1.86 14.11
CA THR A 57 3.40 0.43 14.43
C THR A 57 2.78 -0.40 13.31
N ARG A 58 2.29 0.23 12.24
CA ARG A 58 1.60 -0.47 11.14
C ARG A 58 2.59 -1.17 10.22
N ASN A 59 2.07 -2.14 9.47
CA ASN A 59 2.81 -2.81 8.39
C ASN A 59 2.57 -2.08 7.06
N THR A 60 3.43 -2.31 6.08
CA THR A 60 3.24 -1.90 4.68
C THR A 60 2.84 -3.08 3.80
N ILE A 61 3.35 -4.27 4.14
CA ILE A 61 3.05 -5.52 3.45
C ILE A 61 2.53 -6.52 4.46
N LEU A 62 1.50 -7.26 4.09
CA LEU A 62 0.91 -8.29 4.94
C LEU A 62 0.62 -9.53 4.13
N LYS A 63 0.93 -10.69 4.70
CA LYS A 63 0.50 -11.98 4.18
C LYS A 63 -0.58 -12.58 5.09
N ILE A 64 -1.69 -12.99 4.49
CA ILE A 64 -2.73 -13.80 5.13
C ILE A 64 -2.95 -15.01 4.24
N ASP A 65 -2.68 -16.21 4.75
CA ASP A 65 -2.72 -17.45 3.98
C ASP A 65 -1.91 -17.32 2.67
N ASN A 66 -2.56 -17.50 1.52
CA ASN A 66 -1.95 -17.39 0.19
C ASN A 66 -2.17 -16.01 -0.45
N LEU A 67 -2.49 -14.98 0.34
CA LEU A 67 -2.76 -13.63 -0.13
C LEU A 67 -1.69 -12.66 0.39
N LEU A 68 -1.11 -11.87 -0.52
CA LEU A 68 -0.19 -10.78 -0.17
C LEU A 68 -0.86 -9.43 -0.42
N PHE A 69 -0.89 -8.57 0.58
CA PHE A 69 -1.46 -7.22 0.51
C PHE A 69 -0.35 -6.18 0.56
N VAL A 70 -0.41 -5.19 -0.34
CA VAL A 70 0.54 -4.06 -0.40
C VAL A 70 -0.13 -2.87 -1.08
N HIS A 71 0.21 -1.64 -0.69
CA HIS A 71 -0.45 -0.45 -1.25
C HIS A 71 -0.21 -0.26 -2.76
N GLY A 72 1.04 -0.14 -3.19
CA GLY A 72 1.41 0.05 -4.60
C GLY A 72 1.49 -1.27 -5.35
N GLY A 73 2.49 -2.07 -4.97
CA GLY A 73 2.82 -3.34 -5.61
C GLY A 73 4.25 -3.76 -5.31
N ILE A 74 4.65 -4.94 -5.76
CA ILE A 74 6.02 -5.44 -5.58
C ILE A 74 6.74 -5.46 -6.93
N HIS A 75 7.81 -4.68 -7.05
CA HIS A 75 8.69 -4.72 -8.21
C HIS A 75 9.55 -6.00 -8.20
N PRO A 76 9.78 -6.68 -9.35
CA PRO A 76 10.55 -7.93 -9.42
C PRO A 76 11.98 -7.86 -8.84
N GLU A 77 12.62 -6.69 -8.92
CA GLU A 77 13.93 -6.43 -8.32
C GLU A 77 13.98 -6.71 -6.81
N LEU A 78 12.85 -6.65 -6.08
CA LEU A 78 12.84 -6.93 -4.64
C LEU A 78 13.33 -8.36 -4.34
N ILE A 79 13.10 -9.31 -5.25
CA ILE A 79 13.55 -10.71 -5.11
C ILE A 79 15.08 -10.77 -4.96
N ASN A 80 15.81 -9.86 -5.61
CA ASN A 80 17.27 -9.84 -5.59
C ASN A 80 17.85 -9.41 -4.22
N ALA A 81 17.05 -8.77 -3.38
CA ALA A 81 17.45 -8.34 -2.04
C ALA A 81 17.37 -9.49 -1.01
N ASP A 82 16.81 -10.65 -1.38
CA ASP A 82 16.61 -11.82 -0.51
C ASP A 82 15.96 -11.49 0.85
N ILE A 83 15.11 -10.47 0.86
CA ILE A 83 14.41 -9.99 2.06
C ILE A 83 13.02 -10.59 2.14
N SER A 84 12.66 -11.14 3.30
CA SER A 84 11.29 -11.61 3.52
C SER A 84 10.32 -10.45 3.74
N TRP A 85 9.02 -10.69 3.51
CA TRP A 85 7.98 -9.71 3.84
C TRP A 85 7.93 -9.39 5.35
N ILE A 86 8.42 -10.30 6.20
CA ILE A 86 8.49 -10.12 7.67
C ILE A 86 9.56 -9.10 8.02
N GLU A 87 10.71 -9.15 7.34
CA GLU A 87 11.86 -8.26 7.57
C GLU A 87 11.67 -6.87 6.93
N LEU A 88 10.93 -6.80 5.84
CA LEU A 88 10.67 -5.53 5.14
C LEU A 88 9.84 -4.55 5.99
N ASN A 89 8.93 -5.04 6.83
CA ASN A 89 8.11 -4.17 7.69
C ASN A 89 8.92 -3.46 8.80
N PRO A 90 9.76 -4.14 9.61
CA PRO A 90 10.71 -3.49 10.51
C PRO A 90 11.62 -2.49 9.80
N LEU A 91 12.20 -2.87 8.65
CA LEU A 91 13.05 -1.96 7.87
C LEU A 91 12.31 -0.66 7.54
N ILE A 92 11.06 -0.74 7.10
CA ILE A 92 10.25 0.45 6.80
C ILE A 92 10.00 1.28 8.06
N ARG A 93 9.61 0.65 9.17
CA ARG A 93 9.33 1.36 10.43
C ARG A 93 10.56 2.09 10.97
N ASP A 94 11.73 1.47 10.88
CA ASP A 94 12.99 2.06 11.36
C ASP A 94 13.47 3.23 10.47
N ASN A 95 12.88 3.41 9.29
CA ASN A 95 13.28 4.42 8.31
C ASN A 95 12.16 5.42 7.96
N ILE A 96 10.96 5.28 8.55
CA ILE A 96 9.79 6.12 8.23
C ILE A 96 10.01 7.59 8.58
N ASP A 97 10.71 7.86 9.68
CA ASP A 97 10.98 9.21 10.22
C ASP A 97 12.26 9.85 9.64
N LYS A 98 13.06 9.07 8.89
CA LYS A 98 14.31 9.58 8.32
C LYS A 98 14.02 10.62 7.24
N THR A 99 14.92 11.58 7.06
CA THR A 99 14.86 12.46 5.90
C THR A 99 15.22 11.69 4.62
N ARG A 100 15.00 12.31 3.45
CA ARG A 100 15.46 11.72 2.19
C ARG A 100 16.99 11.55 2.17
N ASP A 101 17.72 12.51 2.73
CA ASP A 101 19.18 12.49 2.77
C ASP A 101 19.71 11.40 3.71
N ASP A 102 19.04 11.17 4.84
CA ASP A 102 19.40 10.07 5.75
C ASP A 102 19.11 8.69 5.12
N ARG A 103 18.06 8.59 4.29
CA ARG A 103 17.72 7.35 3.59
C ARG A 103 18.67 7.04 2.44
N SER A 104 19.19 8.05 1.74
CA SER A 104 20.08 7.85 0.58
C SER A 104 21.45 7.28 0.94
N ILE A 105 21.79 7.24 2.23
CA ILE A 105 22.97 6.53 2.76
C ILE A 105 22.89 5.02 2.49
N ASP A 106 21.67 4.44 2.54
CA ASP A 106 21.41 3.04 2.21
C ASP A 106 20.62 2.96 0.90
N PRO A 107 21.26 2.54 -0.22
CA PRO A 107 20.59 2.45 -1.52
C PRO A 107 19.34 1.56 -1.54
N PHE A 108 19.29 0.53 -0.69
CA PHE A 108 18.12 -0.33 -0.61
C PHE A 108 16.97 0.37 0.10
N VAL A 109 17.25 1.07 1.20
CA VAL A 109 16.24 1.91 1.87
C VAL A 109 15.74 3.00 0.94
N GLU A 110 16.61 3.69 0.20
CA GLU A 110 16.18 4.67 -0.81
C GLU A 110 15.27 4.04 -1.87
N TRP A 111 15.61 2.85 -2.35
CA TRP A 111 14.80 2.10 -3.32
C TRP A 111 13.41 1.74 -2.76
N VAL A 112 13.33 1.28 -1.50
CA VAL A 112 12.06 0.90 -0.83
C VAL A 112 11.10 2.10 -0.71
N PHE A 113 11.62 3.30 -0.48
CA PHE A 113 10.80 4.51 -0.41
C PHE A 113 10.62 5.19 -1.78
N GLY A 114 11.29 4.70 -2.83
CA GLY A 114 11.26 5.23 -4.17
C GLY A 114 10.11 4.71 -5.05
N SER A 115 10.12 5.11 -6.32
CA SER A 115 9.04 4.83 -7.28
C SER A 115 8.85 3.34 -7.61
N ARG A 116 9.88 2.51 -7.40
CA ARG A 116 9.84 1.04 -7.55
C ARG A 116 9.47 0.32 -6.24
N GLY A 117 9.46 1.04 -5.12
CA GLY A 117 9.16 0.47 -3.81
C GLY A 117 7.67 0.18 -3.58
N PRO A 118 7.35 -0.53 -2.48
CA PRO A 118 6.01 -1.04 -2.19
C PRO A 118 4.91 0.02 -2.08
N PHE A 119 5.25 1.27 -1.78
CA PHE A 119 4.29 2.36 -1.69
C PHE A 119 3.87 2.92 -3.06
N TRP A 120 4.69 2.77 -4.09
CA TRP A 120 4.60 3.56 -5.32
C TRP A 120 4.54 2.73 -6.61
N TYR A 121 4.88 1.45 -6.57
CA TYR A 121 4.98 0.65 -7.78
C TYR A 121 3.62 0.50 -8.49
N ARG A 122 3.58 0.75 -9.82
CA ARG A 122 2.36 0.69 -10.65
C ARG A 122 2.45 -0.26 -11.84
N GLY A 123 3.57 -0.98 -11.99
CA GLY A 123 3.92 -1.70 -13.21
C GLY A 123 3.02 -2.87 -13.59
N TYR A 124 2.04 -3.25 -12.75
CA TYR A 124 1.04 -4.27 -13.12
C TYR A 124 0.09 -3.81 -14.24
N SER A 125 -0.23 -2.52 -14.30
CA SER A 125 -1.20 -1.98 -15.27
C SER A 125 -0.86 -0.60 -15.83
N ARG A 126 0.23 0.03 -15.36
CA ARG A 126 0.62 1.37 -15.82
C ARG A 126 2.13 1.53 -15.95
N GLU A 127 2.57 1.88 -17.16
CA GLU A 127 3.96 2.27 -17.43
C GLU A 127 4.36 3.53 -16.67
N GLN A 128 5.62 3.59 -16.28
CA GLN A 128 6.23 4.77 -15.66
C GLN A 128 7.53 5.11 -16.38
N LYS A 129 7.96 6.37 -16.31
CA LYS A 129 9.27 6.77 -16.87
C LYS A 129 10.43 5.94 -16.29
N ALA A 130 10.31 5.50 -15.04
CA ALA A 130 11.32 4.73 -14.34
C ALA A 130 11.30 3.22 -14.67
N TYR A 131 10.19 2.67 -15.17
CA TYR A 131 10.04 1.24 -15.42
C TYR A 131 8.84 0.94 -16.34
N GLY A 132 8.95 -0.11 -17.15
CA GLY A 132 7.86 -0.60 -18.00
C GLY A 132 6.83 -1.44 -17.24
N LEU A 133 5.89 -2.02 -17.99
CA LEU A 133 4.98 -3.04 -17.47
C LEU A 133 5.75 -4.31 -17.11
N ILE A 134 5.28 -4.99 -16.07
CA ILE A 134 5.77 -6.31 -15.69
C ILE A 134 5.22 -7.39 -16.63
N ASP A 135 6.05 -8.39 -16.94
CA ASP A 135 5.66 -9.57 -17.70
C ASP A 135 5.10 -10.70 -16.79
N SER A 136 4.41 -11.67 -17.39
CA SER A 136 3.80 -12.78 -16.65
C SER A 136 4.80 -13.68 -15.94
N VAL A 137 6.01 -13.88 -16.48
CA VAL A 137 7.06 -14.71 -15.86
C VAL A 137 7.57 -14.03 -14.59
N SER A 138 7.73 -12.71 -14.62
CA SER A 138 8.10 -11.91 -13.46
C SER A 138 7.01 -11.94 -12.37
N VAL A 139 5.72 -11.92 -12.73
CA VAL A 139 4.62 -12.14 -11.78
C VAL A 139 4.72 -13.52 -11.12
N ASP A 140 4.97 -14.57 -11.90
CA ASP A 140 5.09 -15.94 -11.37
C ASP A 140 6.26 -16.11 -10.41
N LYS A 141 7.38 -15.42 -10.68
CA LYS A 141 8.51 -15.36 -9.76
C LYS A 141 8.16 -14.66 -8.45
N LEU A 142 7.42 -13.56 -8.49
CA LEU A 142 6.94 -12.87 -7.28
C LEU A 142 6.07 -13.80 -6.43
N LEU A 143 5.05 -14.41 -7.04
CA LEU A 143 4.15 -15.34 -6.34
C LEU A 143 4.90 -16.50 -5.70
N SER A 144 5.85 -17.09 -6.44
CA SER A 144 6.67 -18.20 -5.96
C SER A 144 7.58 -17.79 -4.81
N HIS A 145 8.22 -16.61 -4.91
CA HIS A 145 9.10 -16.08 -3.87
C HIS A 145 8.34 -15.82 -2.56
N PHE A 146 7.16 -15.19 -2.63
CA PHE A 146 6.33 -14.91 -1.45
C PHE A 146 5.45 -16.10 -1.00
N LYS A 147 5.42 -17.18 -1.79
CA LYS A 147 4.58 -18.38 -1.58
C LYS A 147 3.11 -18.01 -1.43
N VAL A 148 2.58 -17.28 -2.39
CA VAL A 148 1.20 -16.77 -2.43
C VAL A 148 0.59 -17.02 -3.81
N ASP A 149 -0.73 -17.08 -3.86
CA ASP A 149 -1.49 -17.27 -5.11
C ASP A 149 -1.91 -15.92 -5.69
N HIS A 150 -2.10 -14.91 -4.83
CA HIS A 150 -2.61 -13.60 -5.21
C HIS A 150 -1.84 -12.46 -4.53
N ILE A 151 -1.57 -11.38 -5.29
CA ILE A 151 -1.13 -10.08 -4.75
C ILE A 151 -2.27 -9.08 -4.92
N ILE A 152 -2.70 -8.48 -3.82
CA ILE A 152 -3.78 -7.50 -3.74
C ILE A 152 -3.17 -6.12 -3.56
N THR A 153 -3.51 -5.17 -4.44
CA THR A 153 -2.96 -3.81 -4.41
C THR A 153 -3.98 -2.71 -4.55
N GLY A 154 -3.66 -1.54 -3.98
CA GLY A 154 -4.39 -0.29 -4.17
C GLY A 154 -3.65 0.63 -5.14
N HIS A 155 -3.53 1.90 -4.74
CA HIS A 155 -2.71 2.98 -5.32
C HIS A 155 -3.01 3.39 -6.79
N THR A 156 -3.20 2.44 -7.69
CA THR A 156 -3.57 2.63 -9.08
C THR A 156 -5.06 2.51 -9.21
N THR A 157 -5.71 3.67 -9.24
CA THR A 157 -7.16 3.77 -9.32
C THR A 157 -7.67 3.21 -10.64
N VAL A 158 -8.64 2.30 -10.52
CA VAL A 158 -9.34 1.60 -11.59
C VAL A 158 -10.82 1.92 -11.50
N GLU A 159 -11.58 1.62 -12.56
CA GLU A 159 -13.02 1.92 -12.56
C GLU A 159 -13.82 1.05 -11.59
N GLU A 160 -13.40 -0.20 -11.50
CA GLU A 160 -13.93 -1.25 -10.65
C GLU A 160 -12.78 -2.18 -10.27
N ILE A 161 -12.95 -2.96 -9.20
CA ILE A 161 -11.94 -3.94 -8.80
C ILE A 161 -11.68 -4.87 -9.99
N GLN A 162 -10.42 -4.97 -10.40
CA GLN A 162 -10.02 -5.73 -11.57
C GLN A 162 -8.96 -6.77 -11.24
N THR A 163 -8.93 -7.80 -12.06
CA THR A 163 -7.94 -8.88 -11.99
C THR A 163 -7.02 -8.82 -13.18
N LEU A 164 -5.73 -9.02 -12.95
CA LEU A 164 -4.72 -9.11 -13.98
C LEU A 164 -4.04 -10.48 -13.89
N PHE A 165 -3.41 -10.90 -14.99
CA PHE A 165 -2.63 -12.14 -15.06
C PHE A 165 -3.41 -13.38 -14.57
N ASN A 166 -4.66 -13.54 -15.03
CA ASN A 166 -5.56 -14.63 -14.64
C ASN A 166 -5.80 -14.73 -13.13
N GLY A 167 -6.07 -13.58 -12.49
CA GLY A 167 -6.41 -13.51 -11.06
C GLY A 167 -5.21 -13.38 -10.12
N LYS A 168 -3.98 -13.54 -10.62
CA LYS A 168 -2.74 -13.45 -9.82
C LYS A 168 -2.53 -12.09 -9.16
N ILE A 169 -2.98 -11.01 -9.81
CA ILE A 169 -2.96 -9.66 -9.25
C ILE A 169 -4.39 -9.12 -9.18
N ILE A 170 -4.78 -8.54 -8.04
CA ILE A 170 -6.11 -7.95 -7.82
C ILE A 170 -5.93 -6.49 -7.42
N GLN A 171 -6.38 -5.56 -8.26
CA GLN A 171 -6.33 -4.12 -7.97
C GLN A 171 -7.65 -3.66 -7.37
N ILE A 172 -7.61 -3.15 -6.14
CA ILE A 172 -8.79 -2.87 -5.32
C ILE A 172 -9.10 -1.37 -5.12
N ASP A 173 -8.26 -0.46 -5.62
CA ASP A 173 -8.57 0.98 -5.59
C ASP A 173 -9.61 1.32 -6.67
N ALA A 174 -10.89 1.09 -6.35
CA ALA A 174 -12.04 1.40 -7.21
C ALA A 174 -12.50 2.88 -7.11
N GLY A 175 -11.60 3.81 -6.71
CA GLY A 175 -11.84 5.24 -6.84
C GLY A 175 -12.70 5.88 -5.75
N ILE A 176 -12.76 5.27 -4.55
CA ILE A 176 -13.46 5.81 -3.36
C ILE A 176 -13.10 7.28 -3.11
N LYS A 177 -11.82 7.65 -3.34
CA LYS A 177 -11.32 9.03 -3.19
C LYS A 177 -12.09 10.09 -3.98
N ASN A 178 -12.79 9.71 -5.05
CA ASN A 178 -13.55 10.63 -5.88
C ASN A 178 -14.92 10.96 -5.26
N GLY A 179 -15.37 10.22 -4.25
CA GLY A 179 -16.65 10.43 -3.56
C GLY A 179 -17.88 10.10 -4.40
N ILE A 180 -17.71 9.43 -5.55
CA ILE A 180 -18.80 9.09 -6.48
C ILE A 180 -19.12 7.59 -6.44
N ARG A 181 -18.08 6.74 -6.36
CA ARG A 181 -18.21 5.28 -6.40
C ARG A 181 -17.22 4.58 -5.47
N GLY A 182 -17.50 3.34 -5.09
CA GLY A 182 -16.59 2.45 -4.38
C GLY A 182 -16.98 0.98 -4.46
N GLU A 183 -15.99 0.11 -4.26
CA GLU A 183 -16.18 -1.34 -4.15
C GLU A 183 -15.30 -1.91 -3.04
N ALA A 184 -15.70 -3.05 -2.50
CA ALA A 184 -14.88 -3.84 -1.59
C ALA A 184 -14.61 -5.24 -2.15
N LEU A 185 -13.43 -5.78 -1.87
CA LEU A 185 -13.10 -7.18 -2.16
C LEU A 185 -13.52 -8.04 -0.97
N LEU A 186 -14.34 -9.06 -1.21
CA LEU A 186 -14.67 -10.09 -0.23
C LEU A 186 -14.01 -11.40 -0.66
N TYR A 187 -13.19 -11.97 0.22
CA TYR A 187 -12.67 -13.33 0.10
C TYR A 187 -13.36 -14.23 1.13
N GLN A 188 -14.14 -15.20 0.66
CA GLN A 188 -14.90 -16.10 1.54
C GLN A 188 -15.01 -17.47 0.89
N GLN A 189 -14.74 -18.54 1.66
CA GLN A 189 -14.82 -19.93 1.18
C GLN A 189 -13.99 -20.17 -0.10
N ASN A 190 -12.78 -19.62 -0.14
CA ASN A 190 -11.86 -19.69 -1.27
C ASN A 190 -12.40 -19.09 -2.59
N ARG A 191 -13.27 -18.08 -2.48
CA ARG A 191 -13.86 -17.37 -3.63
C ARG A 191 -13.77 -15.87 -3.44
N PHE A 192 -13.52 -15.16 -4.54
CA PHE A 192 -13.48 -13.71 -4.55
C PHE A 192 -14.79 -13.12 -5.08
N PHE A 193 -15.25 -12.07 -4.41
CA PHE A 193 -16.39 -11.28 -4.81
C PHE A 193 -16.06 -9.80 -4.78
N ARG A 194 -16.61 -9.06 -5.73
CA ARG A 194 -16.77 -7.62 -5.64
C ARG A 194 -18.04 -7.32 -4.88
N ILE A 195 -17.96 -6.41 -3.92
CA ILE A 195 -19.10 -5.88 -3.20
C ILE A 195 -19.34 -4.48 -3.73
N SER A 196 -20.46 -4.27 -4.43
CA SER A 196 -20.85 -2.94 -4.90
C SER A 196 -21.39 -2.09 -3.74
N GLU A 197 -21.58 -0.80 -3.99
CA GLU A 197 -22.13 0.16 -3.02
C GLU A 197 -23.50 -0.24 -2.44
N SER A 198 -24.34 -0.90 -3.26
CA SER A 198 -25.64 -1.43 -2.80
C SER A 198 -25.55 -2.73 -1.99
N GLY A 199 -24.35 -3.23 -1.69
CA GLY A 199 -24.11 -4.48 -0.95
C GLY A 199 -24.24 -5.75 -1.79
N ARG A 200 -24.48 -5.64 -3.10
CA ARG A 200 -24.56 -6.78 -4.01
C ARG A 200 -23.18 -7.44 -4.16
N ARG A 201 -23.17 -8.77 -4.03
CA ARG A 201 -21.99 -9.62 -4.25
C ARG A 201 -21.93 -10.06 -5.70
N ILE A 202 -20.83 -9.76 -6.37
CA ILE A 202 -20.59 -10.10 -7.78
C ILE A 202 -19.36 -11.01 -7.81
N PRO A 203 -19.46 -12.27 -8.26
CA PRO A 203 -18.31 -13.16 -8.37
C PRO A 203 -17.20 -12.54 -9.21
N LEU A 204 -15.96 -12.63 -8.76
CA LEU A 204 -14.79 -12.14 -9.49
C LEU A 204 -14.14 -13.27 -10.33
N PHE A 205 -13.89 -14.42 -9.70
CA PHE A 205 -13.51 -15.70 -10.31
C PHE A 205 -13.69 -16.86 -9.31
#